data_AF-A2AGJ2-F1
#
_entry.id   AF-A2AGJ2-F1
#
_cell.length_a   1.000
_cell.length_b   1.000
_cell.length_c   1.000
_cell.angle_alpha   90.00
_cell.angle_beta   90.00
_cell.angle_gamma   90.00
#
_symmetry.space_group_name_H-M   'P 1'
#
loop_
_entity.id
_entity.type
_entity.pdbx_description
1 polymer ?
#
loop_
_entity_poly.entity_id
_entity_poly.type
_entity_poly.pdbx_seq_one_letter_code
_entity_poly.pdbx_strand_id
1 'polypeptide(L)'
;MALSSRLWRRLPPLRVCQQTRTWGSRGRCGAWGVRACEVIGNTRPFKRGFLFSALSYLGFETYQIISQAAVVHATAKVEEILAQADYLYESGETEKLYQLLIQYKESEDGELLWRLARASRDIAQLSKTSEEEKKVLVYEALDYAKRALEKKESSSAAHKWYAICISDVGDYEGIKVKIANAYVIKEHFEVFSV
;
A
#
# COMPACT_ATOMS: atom_id res chain seq x y z
N MET A 1 6.10 -27.50 -49.93
CA MET A 1 7.40 -28.03 -49.45
C MET A 1 8.19 -26.83 -48.91
N ALA A 2 8.14 -26.54 -47.61
CA ALA A 2 8.91 -27.12 -46.50
C ALA A 2 10.30 -26.47 -46.30
N LEU A 3 10.65 -26.26 -45.02
CA LEU A 3 11.91 -25.75 -44.40
C LEU A 3 11.93 -24.21 -44.27
N SER A 4 12.00 -23.61 -43.08
CA SER A 4 12.95 -23.86 -42.00
C SER A 4 12.33 -23.61 -40.61
N SER A 5 12.56 -24.59 -39.75
CA SER A 5 12.31 -24.64 -38.32
C SER A 5 13.53 -24.16 -37.55
N ARG A 6 13.34 -23.32 -36.51
CA ARG A 6 14.11 -23.42 -35.26
C ARG A 6 13.56 -22.49 -34.16
N LEU A 7 13.24 -23.15 -33.05
CA LEU A 7 13.42 -22.72 -31.66
C LEU A 7 12.47 -21.62 -31.15
N TRP A 8 11.49 -22.03 -30.35
CA TRP A 8 11.51 -21.79 -28.90
C TRP A 8 10.67 -22.88 -28.20
N ARG A 9 11.32 -23.69 -27.38
CA ARG A 9 10.68 -24.63 -26.44
C ARG A 9 10.64 -23.98 -25.07
N ARG A 10 9.48 -24.14 -24.42
CA ARG A 10 9.25 -24.41 -22.97
C ARG A 10 10.18 -23.72 -21.96
N LEU A 11 9.61 -22.80 -21.18
CA LEU A 11 10.10 -22.44 -19.85
C LEU A 11 9.19 -23.05 -18.77
N PRO A 12 9.74 -23.78 -17.77
CA PRO A 12 9.11 -24.04 -16.48
C PRO A 12 9.66 -23.10 -15.37
N PRO A 13 9.04 -23.09 -14.17
CA PRO A 13 9.30 -22.09 -13.13
C PRO A 13 10.19 -22.58 -11.96
N LEU A 14 10.50 -21.65 -11.05
CA LEU A 14 10.99 -21.77 -9.66
C LEU A 14 12.49 -22.08 -9.43
N ARG A 15 13.19 -21.15 -8.76
CA ARG A 15 13.66 -21.26 -7.36
C ARG A 15 14.77 -20.24 -7.07
N VAL A 16 14.56 -19.46 -6.03
CA VAL A 16 15.58 -18.67 -5.32
C VAL A 16 16.47 -19.64 -4.53
N CYS A 17 17.78 -19.48 -4.63
CA CYS A 17 18.74 -20.11 -3.72
C CYS A 17 19.80 -19.09 -3.28
N GLN A 18 19.93 -18.96 -1.97
CA GLN A 18 20.93 -18.18 -1.25
C GLN A 18 22.34 -18.73 -1.48
N GLN A 19 23.34 -17.86 -1.34
CA GLN A 19 24.74 -18.25 -1.38
C GLN A 19 25.43 -17.92 -0.06
N THR A 20 25.88 -19.00 0.58
CA THR A 20 26.75 -19.09 1.74
C THR A 20 28.19 -18.71 1.40
N ARG A 21 28.92 -18.12 2.35
CA ARG A 21 30.39 -18.08 2.36
C ARG A 21 30.96 -18.99 3.45
N THR A 22 32.05 -19.65 3.06
CA THR A 22 32.92 -20.64 3.72
C THR A 22 33.88 -19.95 4.72
N TRP A 23 34.72 -20.56 5.58
CA TRP A 23 35.34 -21.88 5.70
C TRP A 23 36.08 -22.01 7.07
N GLY A 24 36.06 -23.20 7.70
CA GLY A 24 37.20 -23.86 8.39
C GLY A 24 37.59 -23.40 9.81
N SER A 25 38.13 -24.20 10.73
CA SER A 25 38.47 -25.63 10.80
C SER A 25 38.84 -25.98 12.27
N ARG A 26 38.50 -27.21 12.69
CA ARG A 26 39.12 -28.09 13.72
C ARG A 26 39.64 -27.51 15.05
N GLY A 27 39.14 -28.11 16.15
CA GLY A 27 39.84 -28.17 17.43
C GLY A 27 39.07 -29.03 18.44
N ARG A 28 39.78 -29.84 19.21
CA ARG A 28 39.31 -31.01 19.97
C ARG A 28 38.92 -30.69 21.42
N CYS A 29 38.10 -31.60 21.98
CA CYS A 29 38.05 -32.09 23.38
C CYS A 29 37.67 -31.14 24.52
N GLY A 30 36.77 -31.64 25.38
CA GLY A 30 36.61 -31.15 26.74
C GLY A 30 35.22 -31.42 27.28
N ALA A 31 35.02 -32.57 27.92
CA ALA A 31 33.89 -32.80 28.80
C ALA A 31 33.80 -31.66 29.83
N TRP A 32 32.59 -31.32 30.26
CA TRP A 32 32.25 -31.07 31.67
C TRP A 32 30.73 -31.14 31.80
N GLY A 33 30.30 -32.05 32.68
CA GLY A 33 28.90 -32.33 32.93
C GLY A 33 28.21 -31.18 33.63
N VAL A 34 26.93 -30.99 33.30
CA VAL A 34 26.01 -30.31 34.19
C VAL A 34 24.91 -31.31 34.56
N ARG A 35 24.97 -31.60 35.85
CA ARG A 35 24.15 -32.46 36.67
C ARG A 35 22.66 -32.14 36.52
N ALA A 36 21.88 -33.20 36.37
CA ALA A 36 20.43 -33.21 36.45
C ALA A 36 19.92 -32.60 37.77
N CYS A 37 18.75 -31.96 37.69
CA CYS A 37 17.86 -31.84 38.84
C CYS A 37 16.45 -32.17 38.35
N GLU A 38 16.10 -33.45 38.39
CA GLU A 38 14.71 -33.90 38.43
C GLU A 38 14.14 -33.53 39.80
N VAL A 39 13.04 -32.77 39.81
CA VAL A 39 12.10 -32.75 40.93
C VAL A 39 10.69 -32.91 40.36
N ILE A 40 10.20 -34.14 40.40
CA ILE A 40 8.80 -34.50 40.23
C ILE A 40 8.05 -34.09 41.50
N GLY A 41 6.91 -33.42 41.36
CA GLY A 41 6.10 -33.04 42.53
C GLY A 41 4.71 -32.48 42.22
N ASN A 42 3.79 -33.39 41.87
CA ASN A 42 2.34 -33.31 42.08
C ASN A 42 1.48 -32.26 41.34
N THR A 43 0.78 -32.78 40.35
CA THR A 43 -0.57 -32.37 39.92
C THR A 43 -1.58 -32.55 41.07
N ARG A 44 -2.19 -31.44 41.51
CA ARG A 44 -3.54 -31.43 42.11
C ARG A 44 -4.39 -30.42 41.34
N PRO A 45 -5.61 -30.77 40.89
CA PRO A 45 -6.46 -29.86 40.15
C PRO A 45 -7.14 -28.92 41.16
N PHE A 46 -6.57 -27.75 41.35
CA PHE A 46 -7.21 -26.73 42.18
C PHE A 46 -8.37 -26.13 41.38
N LYS A 47 -9.57 -26.67 41.63
CA LYS A 47 -10.85 -26.04 41.29
C LYS A 47 -10.89 -24.66 41.95
N ARG A 48 -10.43 -23.62 41.25
CA ARG A 48 -10.73 -22.21 41.56
C ARG A 48 -11.47 -21.62 40.37
N GLY A 49 -12.78 -21.83 40.38
CA GLY A 49 -13.67 -21.06 39.54
C GLY A 49 -13.60 -19.57 39.88
N PHE A 50 -13.84 -18.76 38.86
CA PHE A 50 -14.65 -17.55 38.98
C PHE A 50 -14.04 -16.30 39.65
N LEU A 51 -12.81 -15.88 39.29
CA LEU A 51 -12.38 -14.48 39.50
C LEU A 51 -11.50 -13.87 38.39
N PHE A 52 -11.09 -14.61 37.35
CA PHE A 52 -10.33 -14.02 36.23
C PHE A 52 -11.20 -13.31 35.19
N SER A 53 -12.53 -13.36 35.30
CA SER A 53 -13.45 -12.77 34.32
C SER A 53 -13.48 -11.23 34.37
N ALA A 54 -13.58 -10.62 35.55
CA ALA A 54 -13.72 -9.16 35.65
C ALA A 54 -12.40 -8.40 35.37
N LEU A 55 -11.25 -8.95 35.79
CA LEU A 55 -9.94 -8.33 35.56
C LEU A 55 -9.47 -8.45 34.10
N SER A 56 -9.78 -9.57 33.44
CA SER A 56 -9.54 -9.73 32.00
C SER A 56 -10.50 -8.88 31.17
N TYR A 57 -11.74 -8.71 31.61
CA TYR A 57 -12.71 -7.82 30.99
C TYR A 57 -12.30 -6.34 31.12
N LEU A 58 -11.93 -5.86 32.31
CA LEU A 58 -11.40 -4.50 32.51
C LEU A 58 -10.08 -4.27 31.76
N GLY A 59 -9.20 -5.28 31.69
CA GLY A 59 -7.98 -5.22 30.90
C GLY A 59 -8.25 -5.15 29.39
N PHE A 60 -9.26 -5.87 28.91
CA PHE A 60 -9.69 -5.83 27.51
C PHE A 60 -10.36 -4.50 27.17
N GLU A 61 -11.24 -3.97 28.02
CA GLU A 61 -11.87 -2.66 27.81
C GLU A 61 -10.84 -1.52 27.83
N THR A 62 -9.88 -1.53 28.76
CA THR A 62 -8.81 -0.52 28.79
C THR A 62 -7.88 -0.63 27.58
N TYR A 63 -7.55 -1.85 27.14
CA TYR A 63 -6.81 -2.05 25.88
C TYR A 63 -7.59 -1.52 24.67
N GLN A 64 -8.90 -1.79 24.62
CA GLN A 64 -9.77 -1.31 23.55
C GLN A 64 -9.84 0.22 23.54
N ILE A 65 -9.96 0.88 24.70
CA ILE A 65 -9.95 2.34 24.82
C ILE A 65 -8.59 2.93 24.38
N ILE A 66 -7.47 2.35 24.81
CA ILE A 66 -6.13 2.82 24.41
C ILE A 66 -5.93 2.62 22.90
N SER A 67 -6.37 1.50 22.33
CA SER A 67 -6.30 1.24 20.89
C SER A 67 -7.17 2.22 20.10
N GLN A 68 -8.39 2.49 20.56
CA GLN A 68 -9.28 3.47 19.95
C GLN A 68 -8.68 4.89 20.03
N ALA A 69 -8.14 5.29 21.18
CA ALA A 69 -7.49 6.59 21.33
C ALA A 69 -6.26 6.74 20.42
N ALA A 70 -5.45 5.70 20.27
CA ALA A 70 -4.30 5.69 19.36
C ALA A 70 -4.74 5.82 17.89
N VAL A 71 -5.80 5.10 17.49
CA VAL A 71 -6.38 5.20 16.14
C VAL A 71 -6.92 6.60 15.88
N VAL A 72 -7.70 7.18 16.81
CA VAL A 72 -8.24 8.55 16.69
C VAL A 72 -7.12 9.59 16.56
N HIS A 73 -6.03 9.43 17.31
CA HIS A 73 -4.89 10.33 17.19
C HIS A 73 -4.15 10.17 15.84
N ALA A 74 -4.09 8.97 15.27
CA ALA A 74 -3.56 8.75 13.93
C ALA A 74 -4.47 9.36 12.85
N THR A 75 -5.79 9.19 12.95
CA THR A 75 -6.74 9.78 12.00
C THR A 75 -6.76 11.31 12.08
N ALA A 76 -6.68 11.89 13.28
CA ALA A 76 -6.60 13.34 13.47
C ALA A 76 -5.38 13.95 12.77
N LYS A 77 -4.22 13.28 12.85
CA LYS A 77 -3.01 13.70 12.12
C LYS A 77 -3.21 13.67 10.61
N VAL A 78 -3.89 12.65 10.09
CA VAL A 78 -4.19 12.55 8.65
C VAL A 78 -5.14 13.66 8.22
N GLU A 79 -6.19 13.93 9.00
CA GLU A 79 -7.15 15.03 8.73
C GLU A 79 -6.47 16.41 8.70
N GLU A 80 -5.51 16.67 9.59
CA GLU A 80 -4.71 17.90 9.56
C GLU A 80 -3.91 18.04 8.26
N ILE A 81 -3.27 16.96 7.81
CA ILE A 81 -2.52 16.94 6.54
C ILE A 81 -3.46 17.16 5.35
N LEU A 82 -4.66 16.58 5.38
CA LEU A 82 -5.67 16.77 4.35
C LEU A 82 -6.13 18.23 4.27
N ALA A 83 -6.42 18.84 5.42
CA ALA A 83 -6.79 20.26 5.49
C ALA A 83 -5.66 21.15 4.95
N GLN A 84 -4.40 20.85 5.27
CA GLN A 84 -3.25 21.58 4.74
C GLN A 84 -3.10 21.40 3.22
N ALA A 85 -3.32 20.19 2.72
CA ALA A 85 -3.27 19.90 1.29
C ALA A 85 -4.37 20.65 0.52
N ASP A 86 -5.60 20.67 1.06
CA ASP A 86 -6.71 21.40 0.44
C ASP A 86 -6.47 22.92 0.47
N TYR A 87 -5.90 23.47 1.55
CA TYR A 87 -5.48 24.88 1.60
C TYR A 87 -4.43 25.23 0.54
N LEU A 88 -3.39 24.40 0.38
CA LEU A 88 -2.36 24.61 -0.64
C LEU A 88 -2.92 24.50 -2.07
N TYR A 89 -3.93 23.65 -2.26
CA TYR A 89 -4.62 23.54 -3.53
C TYR A 89 -5.42 24.81 -3.85
N GLU A 90 -6.15 25.34 -2.87
CA GLU A 90 -6.92 26.58 -3.00
C GLU A 90 -6.02 27.81 -3.19
N SER A 91 -4.82 27.84 -2.59
CA SER A 91 -3.85 28.92 -2.79
C SER A 91 -3.14 28.85 -4.16
N GLY A 92 -3.33 27.76 -4.92
CA GLY A 92 -2.70 27.55 -6.22
C GLY A 92 -1.22 27.12 -6.15
N GLU A 93 -0.73 26.75 -4.95
CA GLU A 93 0.66 26.35 -4.72
C GLU A 93 0.88 24.86 -5.01
N THR A 94 0.66 24.46 -6.26
CA THR A 94 0.68 23.05 -6.73
C THR A 94 1.99 22.32 -6.43
N GLU A 95 3.13 23.01 -6.53
CA GLU A 95 4.45 22.42 -6.27
C GLU A 95 4.63 22.01 -4.80
N LYS A 96 4.24 22.90 -3.87
CA LYS A 96 4.32 22.63 -2.43
C LYS A 96 3.30 21.57 -2.03
N LEU A 97 2.11 21.59 -2.63
CA LEU A 97 1.10 20.55 -2.45
C LEU A 97 1.67 19.17 -2.82
N TYR A 98 2.29 19.05 -3.98
CA TYR A 98 2.90 17.80 -4.41
C TYR A 98 4.03 17.35 -3.47
N GLN A 99 4.91 18.26 -3.06
CA GLN A 99 6.00 17.98 -2.10
C GLN A 99 5.50 17.54 -0.72
N LEU A 100 4.35 18.04 -0.27
CA LEU A 100 3.72 17.61 0.97
C LEU A 100 3.17 16.18 0.83
N LEU A 101 2.39 15.94 -0.24
CA LEU A 101 1.67 14.68 -0.42
C LEU A 101 2.59 13.51 -0.81
N ILE A 102 3.69 13.75 -1.51
CA ILE A 102 4.62 12.68 -1.93
C ILE A 102 5.29 11.99 -0.74
N GLN A 103 5.39 12.67 0.42
CA GLN A 103 5.87 12.08 1.67
C GLN A 103 4.97 10.94 2.15
N TYR A 104 3.71 10.98 1.74
CA TYR A 104 2.65 10.02 2.09
C TYR A 104 2.27 9.12 0.91
N LYS A 105 3.17 8.94 -0.07
CA LYS A 105 2.91 8.08 -1.25
C LYS A 105 2.65 6.61 -0.90
N GLU A 106 3.17 6.15 0.24
CA GLU A 106 2.96 4.79 0.74
C GLU A 106 1.84 4.68 1.78
N SER A 107 1.11 5.77 2.03
CA SER A 107 -0.03 5.74 2.94
C SER A 107 -1.16 4.87 2.39
N GLU A 108 -1.91 4.26 3.30
CA GLU A 108 -3.07 3.43 2.94
C GLU A 108 -4.38 4.23 2.86
N ASP A 109 -4.33 5.51 3.18
CA ASP A 109 -5.49 6.38 3.17
C ASP A 109 -5.85 6.76 1.73
N GLY A 110 -6.98 6.23 1.24
CA GLY A 110 -7.49 6.53 -0.09
C GLY A 110 -7.67 8.04 -0.34
N GLU A 111 -7.93 8.82 0.71
CA GLU A 111 -8.12 10.28 0.64
C GLU A 111 -6.85 11.08 0.37
N LEU A 112 -5.70 10.59 0.84
CA LEU A 112 -4.40 11.15 0.50
C LEU A 112 -4.01 10.75 -0.92
N LEU A 113 -4.24 9.48 -1.27
CA LEU A 113 -3.83 8.91 -2.55
C LEU A 113 -4.51 9.59 -3.75
N TRP A 114 -5.82 9.83 -3.73
CA TRP A 114 -6.47 10.51 -4.86
C TRP A 114 -6.06 11.99 -4.96
N ARG A 115 -5.77 12.65 -3.83
CA ARG A 115 -5.24 14.03 -3.82
C ARG A 115 -3.82 14.08 -4.39
N LEU A 116 -2.99 13.07 -4.09
CA LEU A 116 -1.67 12.91 -4.67
C LEU A 116 -1.75 12.67 -6.18
N ALA A 117 -2.69 11.85 -6.65
CA ALA A 117 -2.95 11.65 -8.07
C ALA A 117 -3.30 12.98 -8.77
N ARG A 118 -4.21 13.77 -8.18
CA ARG A 118 -4.55 15.12 -8.67
C ARG A 118 -3.32 16.03 -8.73
N ALA A 119 -2.57 16.14 -7.63
CA ALA A 119 -1.39 16.98 -7.58
C ALA A 119 -0.33 16.57 -8.61
N SER A 120 -0.09 15.27 -8.78
CA SER A 120 0.85 14.73 -9.78
C SER A 120 0.45 15.12 -11.20
N ARG A 121 -0.84 15.02 -11.52
CA ARG A 121 -1.39 15.48 -12.80
C ARG A 121 -1.24 16.98 -12.98
N ASP A 122 -1.53 17.78 -11.95
CA ASP A 122 -1.42 19.23 -12.04
C ASP A 122 0.03 19.66 -12.31
N ILE A 123 1.02 18.99 -11.70
CA ILE A 123 2.44 19.17 -12.02
C ILE A 123 2.74 18.79 -13.48
N ALA A 124 2.17 17.69 -13.98
CA ALA A 124 2.31 17.28 -15.38
C ALA A 124 1.67 18.30 -16.35
N GLN A 125 0.70 19.10 -15.92
CA GLN A 125 0.10 20.14 -16.77
C GLN A 125 0.86 21.47 -16.74
N LEU A 126 1.85 21.63 -15.86
CA LEU A 126 2.67 22.84 -15.85
C LEU A 126 3.49 22.97 -17.14
N SER A 127 3.72 24.21 -17.58
CA SER A 127 4.51 24.50 -18.78
C SER A 127 6.00 24.15 -18.63
N LYS A 128 6.48 24.06 -17.39
CA LYS A 128 7.89 23.80 -17.04
C LYS A 128 8.30 22.33 -17.14
N THR A 129 7.36 21.39 -17.17
CA THR A 129 7.67 19.95 -17.20
C THR A 129 7.93 19.48 -18.63
N SER A 130 8.97 18.67 -18.81
CA SER A 130 9.28 18.09 -20.14
C SER A 130 8.24 17.04 -20.53
N GLU A 131 8.13 16.71 -21.82
CA GLU A 131 7.16 15.72 -22.28
C GLU A 131 7.42 14.32 -21.69
N GLU A 132 8.70 13.97 -21.47
CA GLU A 132 9.10 12.72 -20.82
C GLU A 132 8.66 12.70 -19.35
N GLU A 133 8.90 13.77 -18.61
CA GLU A 133 8.48 13.90 -17.21
C GLU A 133 6.95 13.87 -17.09
N LYS A 134 6.24 14.55 -18.00
CA LYS A 134 4.78 14.52 -18.07
C LYS A 134 4.26 13.10 -18.20
N LYS A 135 4.87 12.33 -19.11
CA LYS A 135 4.50 10.93 -19.30
C LYS A 135 4.67 10.15 -18.00
N VAL A 136 5.84 10.25 -17.34
CA VAL A 136 6.11 9.56 -16.07
C VAL A 136 5.07 9.94 -15.01
N LEU A 137 4.82 11.24 -14.80
CA LEU A 137 3.88 11.74 -13.82
C LEU A 137 2.43 11.28 -14.08
N VAL A 138 2.03 11.17 -15.35
CA VAL A 138 0.70 10.67 -15.72
C VAL A 138 0.54 9.18 -15.38
N TYR A 139 1.56 8.36 -15.63
CA TYR A 139 1.52 6.95 -15.22
C TYR A 139 1.54 6.79 -13.70
N GLU A 140 2.34 7.58 -12.99
CA GLU A 140 2.35 7.60 -11.52
C GLU A 140 1.01 8.04 -10.94
N ALA A 141 0.40 9.09 -11.50
CA ALA A 141 -0.93 9.56 -11.10
C ALA A 141 -2.00 8.46 -11.25
N LEU A 142 -1.95 7.68 -12.34
CA LEU A 142 -2.85 6.54 -12.54
C LEU A 142 -2.62 5.46 -11.48
N ASP A 143 -1.38 5.17 -11.10
CA ASP A 143 -1.07 4.19 -10.06
C ASP A 143 -1.63 4.62 -8.69
N TYR A 144 -1.42 5.88 -8.30
CA TYR A 144 -1.99 6.42 -7.07
C TYR A 144 -3.52 6.39 -7.07
N ALA A 145 -4.17 6.69 -8.19
CA ALA A 145 -5.62 6.63 -8.31
C ALA A 145 -6.16 5.19 -8.20
N LYS A 146 -5.46 4.20 -8.78
CA LYS A 146 -5.79 2.77 -8.63
C LYS A 146 -5.71 2.34 -7.17
N ARG A 147 -4.61 2.65 -6.50
CA ARG A 147 -4.42 2.35 -5.08
C ARG A 147 -5.50 3.01 -4.22
N ALA A 148 -5.91 4.23 -4.56
CA ALA A 148 -7.01 4.91 -3.85
C ALA A 148 -8.33 4.14 -3.96
N LEU A 149 -8.66 3.61 -5.14
CA LEU A 149 -9.85 2.79 -5.36
C LEU A 149 -9.77 1.44 -4.65
N GLU A 150 -8.60 0.79 -4.63
CA GLU A 150 -8.39 -0.46 -3.89
C GLU A 150 -8.63 -0.30 -2.39
N LYS A 151 -8.30 0.88 -1.84
CA LYS A 151 -8.48 1.20 -0.42
C LYS A 151 -9.90 1.68 -0.10
N LYS A 152 -10.50 2.48 -0.97
CA LYS A 152 -11.84 3.07 -0.77
C LYS A 152 -12.63 3.10 -2.08
N GLU A 153 -13.19 1.95 -2.43
CA GLU A 153 -14.00 1.76 -3.64
C GLU A 153 -15.26 2.64 -3.63
N SER A 154 -15.82 2.97 -2.46
CA SER A 154 -17.00 3.86 -2.37
C SER A 154 -16.69 5.36 -2.56
N SER A 155 -15.43 5.72 -2.80
CA SER A 155 -15.03 7.13 -2.93
C SER A 155 -15.33 7.68 -4.32
N SER A 156 -16.34 8.55 -4.40
CA SER A 156 -16.67 9.34 -5.60
C SER A 156 -15.45 10.07 -6.18
N ALA A 157 -14.66 10.70 -5.29
CA ALA A 157 -13.50 11.47 -5.70
C ALA A 157 -12.43 10.58 -6.34
N ALA A 158 -12.20 9.38 -5.79
CA ALA A 158 -11.24 8.43 -6.35
C ALA A 158 -11.66 7.97 -7.75
N HIS A 159 -12.95 7.64 -7.96
CA HIS A 159 -13.46 7.28 -9.28
C HIS A 159 -13.32 8.42 -10.29
N LYS A 160 -13.63 9.65 -9.89
CA LYS A 160 -13.46 10.84 -10.74
C LYS A 160 -12.00 11.01 -11.18
N TRP A 161 -11.06 10.97 -10.24
CA TRP A 161 -9.65 11.16 -10.56
C TRP A 161 -9.05 9.98 -11.33
N TYR A 162 -9.48 8.75 -11.03
CA TYR A 162 -9.12 7.57 -11.83
C TYR A 162 -9.56 7.72 -13.29
N ALA A 163 -10.80 8.15 -13.54
CA ALA A 163 -11.31 8.37 -14.89
C ALA A 163 -10.51 9.44 -15.67
N ILE A 164 -10.06 10.49 -14.98
CA ILE A 164 -9.22 11.52 -15.59
C ILE A 164 -7.83 10.96 -15.91
N CYS A 165 -7.17 10.30 -14.95
CA CYS A 165 -5.83 9.76 -15.14
C CYS A 165 -5.76 8.67 -16.21
N ILE A 166 -6.77 7.79 -16.31
CA ILE A 166 -6.80 6.75 -17.34
C ILE A 166 -7.05 7.33 -18.75
N SER A 167 -7.76 8.45 -18.83
CA SER A 167 -7.92 9.21 -20.08
C SER A 167 -6.57 9.80 -20.52
N ASP A 168 -5.83 10.41 -19.60
CA ASP A 168 -4.52 11.00 -19.90
C ASP A 168 -3.51 9.91 -20.36
N VAL A 169 -3.55 8.71 -19.76
CA VAL A 169 -2.72 7.57 -20.22
C VAL A 169 -3.11 7.10 -21.63
N GLY A 170 -4.40 7.15 -21.98
CA GLY A 170 -4.89 6.79 -23.31
C GLY A 170 -4.29 7.63 -24.44
N ASP A 171 -3.88 8.87 -24.16
CA ASP A 171 -3.21 9.72 -25.14
C ASP A 171 -1.79 9.23 -25.49
N TYR A 172 -1.13 8.51 -24.58
CA TYR A 172 0.21 7.96 -24.80
C TYR A 172 0.22 6.53 -25.35
N GLU A 173 -0.79 5.72 -25.04
CA GLU A 173 -0.89 4.33 -25.53
C GLU A 173 -1.58 4.22 -26.91
N GLY A 174 -2.28 5.27 -27.33
CA GLY A 174 -2.87 5.41 -28.66
C GLY A 174 -4.37 5.17 -28.71
N ILE A 175 -4.96 5.43 -29.89
CA ILE A 175 -6.42 5.57 -30.09
C ILE A 175 -7.20 4.30 -29.67
N LYS A 176 -6.67 3.10 -29.91
CA LYS A 176 -7.35 1.85 -29.55
C LYS A 176 -7.52 1.72 -28.04
N VAL A 177 -6.47 2.03 -27.27
CA VAL A 177 -6.52 2.00 -25.82
C VAL A 177 -7.40 3.13 -25.30
N LYS A 178 -7.30 4.34 -25.86
CA LYS A 178 -8.18 5.46 -25.50
C LYS A 178 -9.67 5.12 -25.63
N ILE A 179 -10.05 4.44 -26.71
CA ILE A 179 -11.43 3.97 -26.91
C ILE A 179 -11.80 2.92 -25.86
N ALA A 180 -10.94 1.94 -25.59
CA ALA A 180 -11.18 0.93 -24.55
C ALA A 180 -11.34 1.57 -23.16
N ASN A 181 -10.46 2.52 -22.81
CA ASN A 181 -10.49 3.24 -21.54
C ASN A 181 -11.77 4.05 -21.38
N ALA A 182 -12.34 4.60 -22.46
CA ALA A 182 -13.61 5.32 -22.40
C ALA A 182 -14.78 4.44 -21.91
N TYR A 183 -14.78 3.14 -22.26
CA TYR A 183 -15.77 2.20 -21.74
C TYR A 183 -15.57 1.94 -20.24
N VAL A 184 -14.33 1.75 -19.80
CA VAL A 184 -13.99 1.58 -18.36
C VAL A 184 -14.40 2.82 -17.55
N ILE A 185 -14.14 4.01 -18.07
CA ILE A 185 -14.56 5.27 -17.46
C ILE A 185 -16.08 5.30 -17.29
N LYS A 186 -16.82 4.93 -18.33
CA LYS A 186 -18.29 4.90 -18.30
C LYS A 186 -18.81 3.96 -17.21
N GLU A 187 -18.24 2.78 -17.06
CA GLU A 187 -18.60 1.82 -16.01
C GLU A 187 -18.41 2.42 -14.61
N HIS A 188 -17.29 3.11 -14.35
CA HIS A 188 -17.07 3.78 -13.06
C HIS A 188 -18.07 4.90 -12.76
N PHE A 189 -18.54 5.62 -13.78
CA PHE A 189 -19.59 6.63 -13.59
C PHE A 189 -20.96 6.00 -13.35
N GLU A 190 -21.29 4.91 -14.04
CA GLU A 190 -22.57 4.20 -13.84
C GLU A 190 -22.66 3.57 -12.44
N VAL A 191 -21.58 2.97 -11.94
CA VAL A 191 -21.52 2.38 -10.59
C VAL A 191 -21.70 3.42 -9.50
N PHE A 192 -21.17 4.63 -9.70
CA PHE A 192 -21.30 5.72 -8.74
C PHE A 192 -22.64 6.50 -8.84
N SER A 193 -23.39 6.35 -9.94
CA SER A 193 -24.62 7.12 -10.19
C SER A 193 -25.90 6.52 -9.58
N VAL A 194 -25.78 5.55 -8.68
CA VAL A 194 -26.91 4.86 -8.01
C VAL A 194 -26.87 5.10 -6.50
#